data_AF-A0A7S4ID69-F1
#
_entry.id   AF-A0A7S4ID69-F1
#
_cell.length_a   1.000
_cell.length_b   1.000
_cell.length_c   1.000
_cell.angle_alpha   90.00
_cell.angle_beta   90.00
_cell.angle_gamma   90.00
#
_symmetry.space_group_name_H-M   'P 1'
#
loop_
_entity.id
_entity.type
_entity.pdbx_description
1 polymer ?
#
loop_
_entity_poly.entity_id
_entity_poly.type
_entity_poly.pdbx_seq_one_letter_code
_entity_poly.pdbx_strand_id
1 'polypeptide(L)'
;GSFILSTMKTFVFVFALVGLFVVVSAQTPPVHAICEMPSRWSATLSQILLIESLGGVVDNFGEIYVDTTNQQVRVDIANGKSTVGGTTTTYEVTVWQDYKNQIEYVWDHSTNTCTSMPFNIPLLTQLPSNAQYGGALLLGSQPVHEYFWPEHYQGNTYLFETGLMSGTCLPFNVEIFSTKNNGTTTESLVMSESFLNAVPSIPPFLMEVPSECMSSLRHPKPIERRMQSLRHALAPFRTEEEE
;
A
#
# COMPACT_ATOMS: atom_id res chain seq x y z
N GLY A 1 -66.37 -20.27 8.38
CA GLY A 1 -65.66 -19.64 9.50
C GLY A 1 -64.28 -20.25 9.74
N SER A 2 -64.20 -21.52 10.12
CA SER A 2 -62.96 -22.13 10.62
C SER A 2 -61.82 -22.31 9.61
N PHE A 3 -62.14 -22.48 8.31
CA PHE A 3 -61.12 -22.73 7.28
C PHE A 3 -60.31 -21.48 6.93
N ILE A 4 -60.97 -20.31 6.85
CA ILE A 4 -60.34 -19.01 6.52
C ILE A 4 -59.40 -18.55 7.63
N LEU A 5 -59.77 -18.79 8.89
CA LEU A 5 -58.92 -18.50 10.05
C LEU A 5 -57.68 -19.39 10.11
N SER A 6 -57.74 -20.62 9.59
CA SER A 6 -56.60 -21.53 9.53
C SER A 6 -55.60 -21.10 8.47
N THR A 7 -56.07 -20.74 7.26
CA THR A 7 -55.18 -20.31 6.17
C THR A 7 -54.49 -18.98 6.45
N MET A 8 -55.17 -18.00 7.07
CA MET A 8 -54.52 -16.73 7.43
C MET A 8 -53.37 -16.92 8.44
N LYS A 9 -53.50 -17.85 9.39
CA LYS A 9 -52.43 -18.13 10.37
C LYS A 9 -51.20 -18.74 9.72
N THR A 10 -51.39 -19.64 8.75
CA THR A 10 -50.28 -20.28 8.04
C THR A 10 -49.51 -19.27 7.18
N PHE A 11 -50.20 -18.36 6.50
CA PHE A 11 -49.55 -17.32 5.69
C PHE A 11 -48.72 -16.36 6.55
N VAL A 12 -49.24 -15.91 7.70
CA VAL A 12 -48.51 -15.03 8.62
C VAL A 12 -47.25 -15.73 9.17
N PHE A 13 -47.33 -17.03 9.43
CA PHE A 13 -46.18 -17.81 9.94
C PHE A 13 -45.08 -17.96 8.88
N VAL A 14 -45.44 -18.20 7.61
CA VAL A 14 -44.47 -18.30 6.51
C VAL A 14 -43.81 -16.95 6.23
N PHE A 15 -44.59 -15.85 6.21
CA PHE A 15 -44.02 -14.51 6.06
C PHE A 15 -43.11 -14.11 7.22
N ALA A 16 -43.42 -14.50 8.46
CA ALA A 16 -42.56 -14.28 9.61
C ALA A 16 -41.26 -15.08 9.52
N LEU A 17 -41.30 -16.34 9.04
CA LEU A 17 -40.11 -17.17 8.83
C LEU A 17 -39.23 -16.64 7.68
N VAL A 18 -39.82 -16.24 6.56
CA VAL A 18 -39.08 -15.64 5.43
C VAL A 18 -38.48 -14.29 5.85
N GLY A 19 -39.22 -13.47 6.63
CA GLY A 19 -38.69 -12.24 7.22
C GLY A 19 -37.52 -12.49 8.17
N LEU A 20 -37.60 -13.52 9.03
CA LEU A 20 -36.50 -13.91 9.92
C LEU A 20 -35.27 -14.40 9.14
N PHE A 21 -35.46 -15.21 8.09
CA PHE A 21 -34.35 -15.68 7.27
C PHE A 21 -33.68 -14.54 6.48
N VAL A 22 -34.46 -13.59 5.95
CA VAL A 22 -33.94 -12.42 5.24
C VAL A 22 -33.22 -11.46 6.20
N VAL A 23 -33.69 -11.30 7.44
CA VAL A 23 -33.01 -10.47 8.45
C VAL A 23 -31.73 -11.12 8.97
N VAL A 24 -31.71 -12.45 9.16
CA VAL A 24 -30.50 -13.19 9.59
C VAL A 24 -29.43 -13.25 8.48
N SER A 25 -29.82 -13.23 7.22
CA SER A 25 -28.88 -13.13 6.09
C SER A 25 -28.49 -11.69 5.70
N ALA A 26 -29.17 -10.68 6.25
CA ALA A 26 -28.85 -9.27 6.05
C ALA A 26 -28.02 -8.63 7.18
N GLN A 27 -27.74 -9.37 8.26
CA GLN A 27 -27.02 -8.85 9.43
C GLN A 27 -25.84 -9.74 9.80
N THR A 28 -24.80 -9.68 8.98
CA THR A 28 -23.43 -9.33 9.39
C THR A 28 -22.65 -9.27 8.08
N PRO A 29 -22.05 -8.12 7.69
CA PRO A 29 -20.91 -8.21 6.79
C PRO A 29 -19.97 -9.22 7.44
N PRO A 30 -19.42 -10.21 6.71
CA PRO A 30 -18.46 -11.12 7.30
C PRO A 30 -17.48 -10.26 8.07
N VAL A 31 -17.32 -10.58 9.35
CA VAL A 31 -16.29 -9.99 10.20
C VAL A 31 -14.97 -10.53 9.65
N HIS A 32 -14.59 -10.07 8.46
CA HIS A 32 -13.20 -9.97 8.08
C HIS A 32 -12.69 -8.90 9.04
N ALA A 33 -12.37 -9.33 10.25
CA ALA A 33 -11.88 -8.46 11.31
C ALA A 33 -10.80 -7.62 10.65
N ILE A 34 -11.00 -6.29 10.63
CA ILE A 34 -9.95 -5.35 10.27
C ILE A 34 -8.77 -5.78 11.12
N CYS A 35 -7.73 -6.19 10.43
CA CYS A 35 -6.71 -7.02 11.01
C CYS A 35 -5.49 -6.11 11.20
N GLU A 36 -4.96 -6.04 12.43
CA GLU A 36 -3.94 -5.06 12.79
C GLU A 36 -2.59 -5.51 12.22
N MET A 37 -2.05 -4.73 11.30
CA MET A 37 -0.71 -4.98 10.77
C MET A 37 0.32 -4.88 11.92
N PRO A 38 1.31 -5.80 11.98
CA PRO A 38 2.38 -5.70 12.95
C PRO A 38 3.07 -4.34 12.87
N SER A 39 3.39 -3.73 14.02
CA SER A 39 4.03 -2.40 14.02
C SER A 39 5.46 -2.42 13.49
N ARG A 40 6.08 -3.60 13.43
CA ARG A 40 7.44 -3.80 12.97
C ARG A 40 7.49 -5.05 12.10
N TRP A 41 7.91 -4.92 10.85
CA TRP A 41 8.02 -6.06 9.94
C TRP A 41 9.04 -5.79 8.84
N SER A 42 9.49 -6.87 8.20
CA SER A 42 10.29 -6.80 6.98
C SER A 42 9.81 -7.81 5.96
N ALA A 43 10.12 -7.57 4.70
CA ALA A 43 9.86 -8.47 3.60
C ALA A 43 10.84 -8.24 2.46
N THR A 44 11.02 -9.25 1.62
CA THR A 44 11.59 -9.06 0.29
C THR A 44 10.61 -8.26 -0.55
N LEU A 45 11.08 -7.19 -1.18
CA LEU A 45 10.31 -6.26 -1.99
C LEU A 45 10.54 -6.53 -3.49
N SER A 46 9.45 -6.62 -4.25
CA SER A 46 9.45 -6.42 -5.70
C SER A 46 8.50 -5.26 -6.00
N GLN A 47 8.99 -4.22 -6.69
CA GLN A 47 8.22 -3.02 -6.99
C GLN A 47 8.38 -2.65 -8.47
N ILE A 48 7.27 -2.33 -9.10
CA ILE A 48 7.21 -1.77 -10.45
C ILE A 48 6.47 -0.43 -10.38
N LEU A 49 7.05 0.59 -11.00
CA LEU A 49 6.47 1.92 -11.13
C LEU A 49 6.36 2.30 -12.61
N LEU A 50 5.16 2.69 -13.02
CA LEU A 50 4.84 3.11 -14.37
C LEU A 50 4.73 4.64 -14.39
N ILE A 51 5.77 5.30 -14.90
CA ILE A 51 5.86 6.76 -14.94
C ILE A 51 5.40 7.25 -16.32
N GLU A 52 4.09 7.32 -16.52
CA GLU A 52 3.48 7.71 -17.81
C GLU A 52 4.04 9.05 -18.34
N SER A 53 4.20 10.05 -17.47
CA SER A 53 4.69 11.38 -17.83
C SER A 53 6.11 11.40 -18.41
N LEU A 54 6.92 10.39 -18.08
CA LEU A 54 8.29 10.23 -18.55
C LEU A 54 8.44 9.06 -19.53
N GLY A 55 7.35 8.37 -19.86
CA GLY A 55 7.34 7.20 -20.75
C GLY A 55 8.27 6.07 -20.28
N GLY A 56 8.46 5.94 -18.97
CA GLY A 56 9.47 5.06 -18.38
C GLY A 56 8.89 4.11 -17.34
N VAL A 57 9.61 3.01 -17.13
CA VAL A 57 9.32 2.00 -16.10
C VAL A 57 10.49 1.97 -15.13
N VAL A 58 10.19 1.88 -13.85
CA VAL A 58 11.15 1.57 -12.80
C VAL A 58 10.81 0.21 -12.23
N ASP A 59 11.80 -0.66 -12.14
CA ASP A 59 11.69 -2.02 -11.58
C ASP A 59 12.73 -2.14 -10.48
N ASN A 60 12.27 -2.49 -9.29
CA ASN A 60 13.01 -2.51 -8.05
C ASN A 60 12.87 -3.88 -7.40
N PHE A 61 14.00 -4.47 -7.02
CA PHE A 61 14.03 -5.68 -6.21
C PHE A 61 14.99 -5.51 -5.04
N GLY A 62 14.56 -5.93 -3.85
CA GLY A 62 15.27 -5.62 -2.62
C GLY A 62 14.60 -6.12 -1.35
N GLU A 63 14.83 -5.42 -0.25
CA GLU A 63 14.22 -5.66 1.07
C GLU A 63 13.57 -4.38 1.58
N ILE A 64 12.44 -4.51 2.26
CA ILE A 64 11.76 -3.43 2.98
C ILE A 64 11.71 -3.74 4.47
N TYR A 65 11.90 -2.70 5.29
CA TYR A 65 11.79 -2.73 6.74
C TYR A 65 10.88 -1.58 7.16
N VAL A 66 9.85 -1.90 7.94
CA VAL A 66 8.86 -0.93 8.40
C VAL A 66 8.82 -0.93 9.92
N ASP A 67 8.90 0.25 10.52
CA ASP A 67 8.73 0.51 11.93
C ASP A 67 7.70 1.63 12.13
N THR A 68 6.42 1.27 12.28
CA THR A 68 5.35 2.25 12.51
C THR A 68 5.41 2.87 13.90
N THR A 69 6.10 2.23 14.86
CA THR A 69 6.28 2.78 16.22
C THR A 69 7.19 4.00 16.20
N ASN A 70 8.28 3.92 15.44
CA ASN A 70 9.23 5.01 15.24
C ASN A 70 8.90 5.88 14.01
N GLN A 71 7.87 5.51 13.24
CA GLN A 71 7.49 6.13 11.96
C GLN A 71 8.67 6.18 10.97
N GLN A 72 9.29 5.02 10.76
CA GLN A 72 10.43 4.87 9.88
C GLN A 72 10.20 3.73 8.89
N VAL A 73 10.63 3.95 7.65
CA VAL A 73 10.71 2.90 6.63
C VAL A 73 12.13 2.90 6.08
N ARG A 74 12.71 1.72 5.88
CA ARG A 74 13.94 1.55 5.14
C ARG A 74 13.70 0.60 3.97
N VAL A 75 14.27 0.92 2.82
CA VAL A 75 14.25 0.06 1.65
C VAL A 75 15.67 -0.09 1.10
N ASP A 76 16.13 -1.33 1.00
CA ASP A 76 17.41 -1.69 0.39
C ASP A 76 17.15 -2.25 -1.00
N ILE A 77 17.42 -1.46 -2.05
CA ILE A 77 17.30 -1.89 -3.44
C ILE A 77 18.62 -2.45 -3.92
N ALA A 78 18.67 -3.78 -4.12
CA ALA A 78 19.85 -4.50 -4.61
C ALA A 78 19.91 -4.56 -6.15
N ASN A 79 18.77 -4.46 -6.83
CA ASN A 79 18.69 -4.57 -8.29
C ASN A 79 17.62 -3.63 -8.86
N GLY A 80 17.93 -2.33 -8.85
CA GLY A 80 17.08 -1.29 -9.43
C GLY A 80 17.36 -1.10 -10.90
N LYS A 81 16.31 -0.94 -11.71
CA LYS A 81 16.35 -0.67 -13.15
C LYS A 81 15.38 0.45 -13.48
N SER A 82 15.82 1.43 -14.28
CA SER A 82 14.97 2.50 -14.77
C SER A 82 15.17 2.72 -16.25
N THR A 83 14.07 2.76 -17.02
CA THR A 83 14.06 3.11 -18.45
C THR A 83 13.65 4.57 -18.69
N VAL A 84 13.52 5.35 -17.63
CA VAL A 84 13.17 6.78 -17.69
C VAL A 84 14.19 7.54 -18.54
N GLY A 85 13.71 8.24 -19.57
CA GLY A 85 14.57 8.94 -20.53
C GLY A 85 15.09 8.06 -21.67
N GLY A 86 14.49 6.88 -21.88
CA GLY A 86 14.71 6.03 -23.06
C GLY A 86 15.98 5.19 -23.04
N THR A 87 16.80 5.28 -21.99
CA THR A 87 17.99 4.44 -21.78
C THR A 87 17.85 3.70 -20.47
N THR A 88 18.07 2.38 -20.48
CA THR A 88 18.07 1.57 -19.26
C THR A 88 19.27 1.93 -18.40
N THR A 89 19.00 2.29 -17.15
CA THR A 89 19.99 2.56 -16.11
C THR A 89 19.76 1.58 -14.96
N THR A 90 20.85 1.13 -14.34
CA THR A 90 20.82 0.24 -13.17
C THR A 90 21.36 0.98 -11.97
N TYR A 91 20.87 0.65 -10.78
CA TYR A 91 21.32 1.28 -9.53
C TYR A 91 21.12 0.33 -8.34
N GLU A 92 21.90 0.59 -7.29
CA GLU A 92 21.83 -0.08 -5.99
C GLU A 92 21.81 1.03 -4.92
N VAL A 93 20.74 1.09 -4.15
CA VAL A 93 20.51 2.20 -3.22
C VAL A 93 19.86 1.73 -1.93
N THR A 94 20.17 2.38 -0.82
CA THR A 94 19.37 2.28 0.41
C THR A 94 18.65 3.59 0.65
N VAL A 95 17.36 3.51 0.93
CA VAL A 95 16.50 4.65 1.26
C VAL A 95 15.99 4.52 2.68
N TRP A 96 16.11 5.58 3.47
CA TRP A 96 15.45 5.71 4.77
C TRP A 96 14.45 6.85 4.69
N GLN A 97 13.21 6.57 5.06
CA GLN A 97 12.14 7.56 5.18
C GLN A 97 11.81 7.74 6.65
N ASP A 98 12.20 8.89 7.20
CA ASP A 98 11.86 9.32 8.55
C ASP A 98 10.62 10.21 8.48
N TYR A 99 9.45 9.61 8.73
CA TYR A 99 8.16 10.30 8.64
C TYR A 99 7.96 11.27 9.80
N LYS A 100 8.59 11.03 10.95
CA LYS A 100 8.54 11.92 12.11
C LYS A 100 9.26 13.24 11.83
N ASN A 101 10.44 13.16 11.21
CA ASN A 101 11.24 14.32 10.86
C ASN A 101 10.98 14.85 9.45
N GLN A 102 10.16 14.15 8.65
CA GLN A 102 9.84 14.50 7.26
C GLN A 102 11.08 14.58 6.36
N ILE A 103 11.99 13.63 6.52
CA ILE A 103 13.25 13.57 5.76
C ILE A 103 13.40 12.19 5.13
N GLU A 104 13.75 12.17 3.86
CA GLU A 104 14.23 10.99 3.15
C GLU A 104 15.75 11.07 2.98
N TYR A 105 16.43 9.98 3.32
CA TYR A 105 17.87 9.79 3.08
C TYR A 105 18.06 8.74 2.00
N VAL A 106 18.95 9.00 1.06
CA VAL A 106 19.25 8.10 -0.06
C VAL A 106 20.75 7.88 -0.10
N TRP A 107 21.17 6.64 0.15
CA TRP A 107 22.55 6.20 -0.02
C TRP A 107 22.70 5.47 -1.34
N ASP A 108 23.50 6.06 -2.24
CA ASP A 108 23.89 5.44 -3.50
C ASP A 108 25.16 4.62 -3.28
N HIS A 109 25.03 3.29 -3.35
CA HIS A 109 26.13 2.35 -3.14
C HIS A 109 27.17 2.41 -4.27
N SER A 110 26.76 2.82 -5.48
CA SER A 110 27.66 2.89 -6.63
C SER A 110 28.65 4.06 -6.52
N THR A 111 28.19 5.17 -5.95
CA THR A 111 29.01 6.38 -5.75
C THR A 111 29.50 6.54 -4.32
N ASN A 112 29.01 5.71 -3.41
CA ASN A 112 29.23 5.81 -1.96
C ASN A 112 28.91 7.22 -1.45
N THR A 113 27.78 7.78 -1.91
CA THR A 113 27.32 9.10 -1.52
C THR A 113 25.93 9.04 -0.90
N CYS A 114 25.72 9.87 0.12
CA CYS A 114 24.40 10.09 0.67
C CYS A 114 23.85 11.45 0.28
N THR A 115 22.54 11.49 0.08
CA THR A 115 21.76 12.71 -0.03
C THR A 115 20.59 12.65 0.95
N SER A 116 20.12 13.82 1.38
CA SER A 116 18.90 13.95 2.16
C SER A 116 17.98 14.97 1.51
N MET A 117 16.67 14.71 1.52
CA MET A 117 15.68 15.64 1.00
C MET A 117 14.44 15.69 1.89
N PRO A 118 13.77 16.84 2.00
CA PRO A 118 12.49 16.92 2.69
C PRO A 118 11.45 16.05 1.96
N PHE A 119 10.57 15.44 2.74
CA PHE A 119 9.55 14.51 2.27
C PHE A 119 8.26 14.71 3.07
N ASN A 120 7.12 14.87 2.39
CA ASN A 120 5.82 15.20 3.02
C ASN A 120 4.74 14.19 2.62
N ILE A 121 4.99 12.89 2.86
CA ILE A 121 3.96 11.86 2.66
C ILE A 121 3.72 11.18 4.01
N PRO A 122 2.47 11.03 4.49
CA PRO A 122 2.18 10.33 5.73
C PRO A 122 2.45 8.82 5.58
N LEU A 123 2.68 8.15 6.69
CA LEU A 123 2.76 6.68 6.74
C LEU A 123 1.37 6.10 7.01
N LEU A 124 0.89 5.18 6.16
CA LEU A 124 -0.24 4.34 6.49
C LEU A 124 0.20 3.23 7.44
N THR A 125 -0.38 3.25 8.62
CA THR A 125 -0.15 2.25 9.66
C THR A 125 -1.26 1.21 9.74
N GLN A 126 -2.37 1.45 9.06
CA GLN A 126 -3.58 0.61 9.05
C GLN A 126 -4.36 0.81 7.75
N LEU A 127 -5.24 -0.14 7.44
CA LEU A 127 -6.23 0.05 6.38
C LEU A 127 -7.09 1.29 6.71
N PRO A 128 -7.36 2.16 5.73
CA PRO A 128 -8.21 3.32 5.96
C PRO A 128 -9.66 2.88 6.23
N SER A 129 -10.42 3.70 6.95
CA SER A 129 -11.77 3.34 7.39
C SER A 129 -12.78 3.17 6.23
N ASN A 130 -12.46 3.66 5.03
CA ASN A 130 -13.25 3.50 3.82
C ASN A 130 -12.81 2.29 2.96
N ALA A 131 -11.83 1.51 3.40
CA ALA A 131 -11.41 0.29 2.70
C ALA A 131 -12.56 -0.71 2.59
N GLN A 132 -12.75 -1.24 1.39
CA GLN A 132 -13.75 -2.24 1.07
C GLN A 132 -13.09 -3.59 0.84
N TYR A 133 -13.70 -4.65 1.34
CA TYR A 133 -13.22 -6.01 1.08
C TYR A 133 -13.57 -6.42 -0.36
N GLY A 134 -12.54 -6.73 -1.16
CA GLY A 134 -12.67 -7.16 -2.56
C GLY A 134 -12.78 -8.67 -2.73
N GLY A 135 -12.30 -9.44 -1.76
CA GLY A 135 -12.34 -10.90 -1.81
C GLY A 135 -11.12 -11.53 -1.17
N ALA A 136 -10.92 -12.82 -1.44
CA ALA A 136 -9.73 -13.52 -1.03
C ALA A 136 -9.17 -14.37 -2.18
N LEU A 137 -7.85 -14.41 -2.26
CA LEU A 137 -7.10 -15.30 -3.15
C LEU A 137 -6.28 -16.29 -2.31
N LEU A 138 -6.03 -17.47 -2.86
CA LEU A 138 -5.20 -18.49 -2.22
C LEU A 138 -3.83 -18.52 -2.88
N LEU A 139 -2.78 -18.25 -2.09
CA LEU A 139 -1.40 -18.49 -2.48
C LEU A 139 -0.95 -19.82 -1.85
N GLY A 140 -0.98 -20.89 -2.64
CA GLY A 140 -0.82 -22.25 -2.10
C GLY A 140 -1.96 -22.57 -1.13
N SER A 141 -1.67 -22.70 0.16
CA SER A 141 -2.67 -22.91 1.22
C SER A 141 -2.94 -21.67 2.07
N GLN A 142 -2.26 -20.56 1.81
CA GLN A 142 -2.37 -19.34 2.59
C GLN A 142 -3.40 -18.40 1.94
N PRO A 143 -4.50 -18.04 2.64
CA PRO A 143 -5.41 -17.01 2.16
C PRO A 143 -4.78 -15.62 2.28
N VAL A 144 -4.99 -14.81 1.24
CA VAL A 144 -4.73 -13.38 1.21
C VAL A 144 -6.08 -12.69 1.04
N HIS A 145 -6.40 -11.75 1.93
CA HIS A 145 -7.61 -10.94 1.87
C HIS A 145 -7.29 -9.63 1.15
N GLU A 146 -8.02 -9.36 0.08
CA GLU A 146 -7.84 -8.16 -0.75
C GLU A 146 -8.81 -7.06 -0.30
N TYR A 147 -8.27 -5.85 -0.22
CA TYR A 147 -9.00 -4.64 0.13
C TYR A 147 -8.72 -3.55 -0.89
N PHE A 148 -9.70 -2.70 -1.16
CA PHE A 148 -9.53 -1.58 -2.08
C PHE A 148 -10.22 -0.31 -1.58
N TRP A 149 -9.69 0.85 -1.95
CA TRP A 149 -10.31 2.15 -1.68
C TRP A 149 -9.90 3.20 -2.73
N PRO A 150 -10.81 4.13 -3.07
CA PRO A 150 -10.44 5.28 -3.88
C PRO A 150 -9.74 6.34 -3.04
N GLU A 151 -8.79 7.05 -3.65
CA GLU A 151 -8.10 8.21 -3.08
C GLU A 151 -8.03 9.34 -4.12
N HIS A 152 -8.25 10.58 -3.71
CA HIS A 152 -8.18 11.74 -4.60
C HIS A 152 -6.93 12.57 -4.31
N TYR A 153 -6.05 12.72 -5.30
CA TYR A 153 -4.81 13.47 -5.14
C TYR A 153 -4.47 14.30 -6.38
N GLN A 154 -4.16 15.58 -6.17
CA GLN A 154 -3.80 16.55 -7.22
C GLN A 154 -4.78 16.57 -8.40
N GLY A 155 -6.08 16.45 -8.11
CA GLY A 155 -7.14 16.43 -9.13
C GLY A 155 -7.28 15.12 -9.90
N ASN A 156 -6.51 14.09 -9.55
CA ASN A 156 -6.63 12.74 -10.10
C ASN A 156 -7.27 11.80 -9.07
N THR A 157 -7.98 10.79 -9.57
CA THR A 157 -8.55 9.72 -8.75
C THR A 157 -7.66 8.49 -8.90
N TYR A 158 -7.26 7.91 -7.78
CA TYR A 158 -6.51 6.66 -7.72
C TYR A 158 -7.36 5.58 -7.05
N LEU A 159 -7.24 4.35 -7.50
CA LEU A 159 -7.76 3.17 -6.82
C LEU A 159 -6.55 2.44 -6.20
N PHE A 160 -6.55 2.34 -4.88
CA PHE A 160 -5.59 1.55 -4.13
C PHE A 160 -6.17 0.17 -3.90
N GLU A 161 -5.35 -0.86 -4.09
CA GLU A 161 -5.66 -2.25 -3.74
C GLU A 161 -4.52 -2.80 -2.87
N THR A 162 -4.85 -3.58 -1.85
CA THR A 162 -3.84 -4.24 -1.01
C THR A 162 -4.33 -5.57 -0.48
N GLY A 163 -3.44 -6.55 -0.50
CA GLY A 163 -3.64 -7.87 0.07
C GLY A 163 -2.97 -7.97 1.43
N LEU A 164 -3.70 -8.51 2.41
CA LEU A 164 -3.17 -8.87 3.73
C LEU A 164 -3.27 -10.39 3.94
N MET A 165 -2.19 -10.99 4.43
CA MET A 165 -2.17 -12.42 4.74
C MET A 165 -3.14 -12.75 5.90
N SER A 166 -4.04 -13.68 5.66
CA SER A 166 -5.03 -14.12 6.65
C SER A 166 -4.35 -14.73 7.89
N GLY A 167 -4.71 -14.23 9.07
CA GLY A 167 -4.19 -14.68 10.37
C GLY A 167 -2.97 -13.91 10.89
N THR A 168 -2.10 -13.39 10.02
CA THR A 168 -0.89 -12.64 10.42
C THR A 168 -0.97 -11.14 10.14
N CYS A 169 -1.85 -10.71 9.23
CA CYS A 169 -1.97 -9.31 8.82
C CYS A 169 -0.70 -8.71 8.24
N LEU A 170 0.21 -9.56 7.76
CA LEU A 170 1.38 -9.09 7.04
C LEU A 170 0.94 -8.68 5.63
N PRO A 171 1.49 -7.56 5.10
CA PRO A 171 1.17 -7.13 3.75
C PRO A 171 1.70 -8.13 2.73
N PHE A 172 0.92 -8.35 1.68
CA PHE A 172 1.25 -9.24 0.57
C PHE A 172 1.55 -8.47 -0.72
N ASN A 173 0.70 -7.50 -1.05
CA ASN A 173 0.88 -6.62 -2.20
C ASN A 173 0.24 -5.26 -1.93
N VAL A 174 0.65 -4.27 -2.69
CA VAL A 174 -0.10 -3.03 -2.89
C VAL A 174 -0.06 -2.63 -4.35
N GLU A 175 -1.21 -2.28 -4.91
CA GLU A 175 -1.36 -1.85 -6.29
C GLU A 175 -2.09 -0.51 -6.32
N ILE A 176 -1.64 0.38 -7.21
CA ILE A 176 -2.25 1.70 -7.39
C ILE A 176 -2.60 1.86 -8.86
N PHE A 177 -3.87 2.11 -9.13
CA PHE A 177 -4.39 2.38 -10.46
C PHE A 177 -4.82 3.84 -10.58
N SER A 178 -4.47 4.49 -11.68
CA SER A 178 -5.02 5.80 -12.06
C SER A 178 -6.37 5.58 -12.74
N THR A 179 -7.40 6.32 -12.31
CA THR A 179 -8.72 6.26 -12.90
C THR A 179 -9.06 7.58 -13.59
N LYS A 180 -9.34 7.53 -14.90
CA LYS A 180 -9.69 8.73 -15.69
C LYS A 180 -11.17 9.05 -15.49
N ASN A 181 -11.47 10.26 -15.02
CA ASN A 181 -12.82 10.78 -14.77
C ASN A 181 -13.65 11.07 -16.05
N ASN A 182 -13.32 10.48 -17.20
CA ASN A 182 -13.79 10.92 -18.52
C ASN A 182 -15.00 10.12 -19.06
N GLY A 183 -15.68 9.33 -18.22
CA GLY A 183 -16.80 8.48 -18.63
C GLY A 183 -16.39 7.15 -19.28
N THR A 184 -15.09 6.85 -19.34
CA THR A 184 -14.54 5.53 -19.68
C THR A 184 -13.66 5.08 -18.51
N THR A 185 -14.10 4.05 -17.77
CA THR A 185 -13.33 3.37 -16.72
C THR A 185 -12.18 2.60 -17.34
N THR A 186 -11.13 3.31 -17.74
CA THR A 186 -9.85 2.69 -18.06
C THR A 186 -8.93 2.95 -16.88
N GLU A 187 -8.74 1.93 -16.07
CA GLU A 187 -7.79 1.92 -14.95
C GLU A 187 -6.41 1.61 -15.54
N SER A 188 -5.43 2.49 -15.33
CA SER A 188 -4.04 2.22 -15.69
C SER A 188 -3.22 1.97 -14.43
N LEU A 189 -2.49 0.86 -14.39
CA LEU A 189 -1.58 0.57 -13.30
C LEU A 189 -0.50 1.67 -13.25
N VAL A 190 -0.26 2.22 -12.06
CA VAL A 190 0.77 3.24 -11.78
C VAL A 190 1.89 2.65 -10.94
N MET A 191 1.53 1.78 -10.00
CA MET A 191 2.46 1.13 -9.09
C MET A 191 1.97 -0.26 -8.73
N SER A 192 2.89 -1.21 -8.64
CA SER A 192 2.66 -2.53 -8.05
C SER A 192 3.83 -2.85 -7.14
N GLU A 193 3.53 -3.21 -5.89
CA GLU A 193 4.47 -3.69 -4.90
C GLU A 193 4.03 -5.09 -4.45
N SER A 194 4.99 -5.98 -4.29
CA SER A 194 4.79 -7.32 -3.74
C SER A 194 5.80 -7.56 -2.63
N PHE A 195 5.31 -8.15 -1.53
CA PHE A 195 6.06 -8.43 -0.32
C PHE A 195 6.13 -9.94 -0.12
N LEU A 196 7.34 -10.48 -0.21
CA LEU A 196 7.60 -11.91 -0.08
C LEU A 196 8.35 -12.18 1.22
N ASN A 197 8.15 -13.37 1.80
CA ASN A 197 8.83 -13.78 3.04
C ASN A 197 8.66 -12.79 4.20
N ALA A 198 7.48 -12.17 4.31
CA ALA A 198 7.23 -11.17 5.34
C ALA A 198 7.38 -11.78 6.74
N VAL A 199 8.08 -11.08 7.64
CA VAL A 199 8.28 -11.47 9.03
C VAL A 199 7.93 -10.31 9.97
N PRO A 200 7.21 -10.56 11.10
CA PRO A 200 6.73 -9.50 11.99
C PRO A 200 7.80 -9.06 13.00
N SER A 201 9.04 -8.88 12.55
CA SER A 201 10.14 -8.47 13.42
C SER A 201 11.29 -7.89 12.61
N ILE A 202 11.87 -6.80 13.10
CA ILE A 202 13.11 -6.24 12.56
C ILE A 202 14.11 -5.94 13.69
N PRO A 203 15.40 -6.29 13.52
CA PRO A 203 16.46 -5.83 14.40
C PRO A 203 16.57 -4.29 14.39
N PRO A 204 16.72 -3.61 15.56
CA PRO A 204 16.79 -2.15 15.63
C PRO A 204 17.89 -1.52 14.77
N PHE A 205 19.07 -2.15 14.69
CA PHE A 205 20.21 -1.61 13.95
C PHE A 205 19.96 -1.47 12.44
N LEU A 206 18.96 -2.17 11.88
CA LEU A 206 18.59 -2.00 10.47
C LEU A 206 17.94 -0.64 10.20
N MET A 207 17.36 0.01 11.20
CA MET A 207 16.71 1.31 11.02
C MET A 207 17.65 2.50 11.23
N GLU A 208 18.89 2.26 11.66
CA GLU A 208 19.85 3.33 11.92
C GLU A 208 20.31 3.97 10.59
N VAL A 209 20.16 5.29 10.51
CA VAL A 209 20.66 6.10 9.39
C VAL A 209 22.16 6.36 9.61
N PRO A 210 23.04 6.08 8.63
CA PRO A 210 24.46 6.37 8.75
C PRO A 210 24.74 7.85 9.06
N SER A 211 25.75 8.12 9.87
CA SER A 211 26.11 9.48 10.29
C SER A 211 26.45 10.40 9.11
N GLU A 212 27.01 9.82 8.06
CA GLU A 212 27.37 10.43 6.80
C GLU A 212 26.13 11.02 6.09
N CYS A 213 24.99 10.33 6.18
CA CYS A 213 23.70 10.81 5.65
C CYS A 213 23.13 11.97 6.47
N MET A 214 23.23 11.90 7.80
CA MET A 214 22.72 12.97 8.67
C MET A 214 23.49 14.28 8.49
N SER A 215 24.76 14.21 8.08
CA SER A 215 25.60 15.37 7.82
C SER A 215 25.43 15.99 6.42
N SER A 216 24.76 15.31 5.49
CA SER A 216 24.70 15.71 4.08
C SER A 216 23.59 16.73 3.80
N LEU A 217 23.79 18.00 4.20
CA LEU A 217 22.99 19.12 3.66
C LEU A 217 23.44 19.43 2.22
N ARG A 218 23.20 18.53 1.27
CA ARG A 218 23.47 18.80 -0.15
C ARG A 218 22.16 19.07 -0.86
N HIS A 219 22.02 20.32 -1.34
CA HIS A 219 21.01 20.68 -2.31
C HIS A 219 20.98 19.66 -3.43
N PRO A 220 19.79 19.28 -3.88
CA PRO A 220 19.67 18.02 -4.57
C PRO A 220 20.30 18.22 -5.96
N LYS A 221 21.28 17.37 -6.29
CA LYS A 221 21.90 17.37 -7.61
C LYS A 221 20.87 16.84 -8.62
N PRO A 222 21.00 17.13 -9.93
CA PRO A 222 20.04 16.76 -10.99
C PRO A 222 19.63 15.26 -11.13
N ILE A 223 20.12 14.38 -10.25
CA ILE A 223 19.49 13.12 -9.86
C ILE A 223 18.03 13.35 -9.36
N GLU A 224 17.68 14.58 -9.01
CA GLU A 224 16.33 15.12 -8.73
C GLU A 224 15.22 14.68 -9.68
N ARG A 225 15.50 14.29 -10.93
CA ARG A 225 14.47 13.75 -11.83
C ARG A 225 14.40 12.23 -11.90
N ARG A 226 15.41 11.51 -11.39
CA ARG A 226 15.51 10.05 -11.48
C ARG A 226 15.06 9.32 -10.21
N MET A 227 15.10 9.97 -9.04
CA MET A 227 14.85 9.32 -7.75
C MET A 227 13.64 9.85 -6.98
N GLN A 228 12.86 10.78 -7.53
CA GLN A 228 11.56 11.24 -6.97
C GLN A 228 10.48 10.14 -6.82
N SER A 229 10.84 8.87 -7.05
CA SER A 229 9.92 7.77 -7.31
C SER A 229 10.19 6.49 -6.54
N LEU A 230 10.99 6.44 -5.47
CA LEU A 230 10.81 5.35 -4.48
C LEU A 230 9.65 5.71 -3.56
N ARG A 231 8.48 5.90 -4.18
CA ARG A 231 7.21 6.09 -3.50
C ARG A 231 6.71 4.69 -3.17
N HIS A 232 6.53 4.41 -1.89
CA HIS A 232 5.90 3.18 -1.43
C HIS A 232 4.42 3.43 -1.27
N ALA A 233 3.59 2.45 -1.59
CA ALA A 233 2.15 2.62 -1.51
C ALA A 233 1.63 2.68 -0.06
N LEU A 234 2.46 2.28 0.91
CA LEU A 234 2.26 2.55 2.35
C LEU A 234 2.44 4.03 2.71
N ALA A 235 2.81 4.88 1.75
CA ALA A 235 2.81 6.32 1.88
C ALA A 235 1.77 6.90 0.92
N PRO A 236 0.50 7.09 1.33
CA PRO A 236 -0.53 7.64 0.46
C PRO A 236 -0.21 9.10 0.24
N PHE A 237 -0.43 9.55 -0.98
CA PHE A 237 -0.32 10.95 -1.33
C PHE A 237 -1.13 11.82 -0.36
N ARG A 238 -0.50 12.76 0.36
CA ARG A 238 -1.21 13.62 1.30
C ARG A 238 -2.08 14.64 0.57
N THR A 239 -3.32 14.78 1.03
CA THR A 239 -4.17 15.94 0.82
C THR A 239 -3.50 17.20 1.40
N GLU A 240 -3.26 18.19 0.55
CA GLU A 240 -3.18 19.58 1.03
C GLU A 240 -4.61 19.99 1.36
N GLU A 241 -4.99 19.87 2.64
CA GLU A 241 -6.05 20.70 3.19
C GLU A 241 -5.48 22.10 3.43
N GLU A 242 -6.03 23.06 2.67
CA GLU A 242 -6.22 24.49 2.96
C GLU A 242 -5.03 25.32 3.47
N GLU A 243 -4.48 26.16 2.57
CA GLU A 243 -4.41 27.62 2.80
C GLU A 243 -4.96 28.38 1.57
#